data_AF-A0A3P7KPC1-F1
#
_entry.id   AF-A0A3P7KPC1-F1
#
_cell.length_a   1.000
_cell.length_b   1.000
_cell.length_c   1.000
_cell.angle_alpha   90.00
_cell.angle_beta   90.00
_cell.angle_gamma   90.00
#
_symmetry.space_group_name_H-M   'P 1'
#
loop_
_entity.id
_entity.type
_entity.pdbx_description
1 polymer ?
#
loop_
_entity_poly.entity_id
_entity_poly.type
_entity_poly.pdbx_seq_one_letter_code
_entity_poly.pdbx_strand_id
1 'polypeptide(L)'
;MCGALATRVNGNNVTTYTCAPRQVCRQLELYDEWKPLPLDREVRALCCDNFNNCNVRDPTINTTTPVRRQPEFPITCYSGIQVNGNWVSNAGWQACNGDCASMNINTTSNGQTHRLSLYACDPTAVCQGLNMTNTCATLEPGVDGCCCNTNGCIDPSKNPAKVISAFRQ
;
A
#
# COMPACT_ATOMS: atom_id res chain seq x y z
N MET A 1 -4.26 11.26 3.25
CA MET A 1 -5.68 11.08 2.86
C MET A 1 -5.98 9.59 2.87
N CYS A 2 -7.23 9.19 2.85
CA CYS A 2 -7.58 7.77 2.78
C CYS A 2 -7.39 7.29 1.33
N GLY A 3 -6.82 6.10 1.16
CA GLY A 3 -6.61 5.46 -0.14
C GLY A 3 -6.99 3.99 -0.11
N ALA A 4 -7.50 3.47 -1.23
CA ALA A 4 -7.75 2.04 -1.39
C ALA A 4 -7.35 1.56 -2.77
N LEU A 5 -6.89 0.31 -2.85
CA LEU A 5 -6.63 -0.41 -4.10
C LEU A 5 -7.40 -1.72 -4.07
N ALA A 6 -8.16 -2.00 -5.13
CA ALA A 6 -8.95 -3.20 -5.27
C ALA A 6 -8.56 -3.93 -6.56
N THR A 7 -8.37 -5.24 -6.47
CA THR A 7 -7.98 -6.09 -7.61
C THR A 7 -8.39 -7.54 -7.36
N ARG A 8 -8.05 -8.45 -8.29
CA ARG A 8 -8.24 -9.89 -8.15
C ARG A 8 -6.90 -10.61 -8.08
N VAL A 9 -6.80 -11.53 -7.13
CA VAL A 9 -5.67 -12.44 -6.95
C VAL A 9 -6.23 -13.86 -6.86
N ASN A 10 -5.83 -14.74 -7.77
CA ASN A 10 -6.30 -16.13 -7.83
C ASN A 10 -7.85 -16.28 -7.81
N GLY A 11 -8.56 -15.34 -8.45
CA GLY A 11 -10.02 -15.32 -8.50
C GLY A 11 -10.71 -14.68 -7.28
N ASN A 12 -9.97 -14.36 -6.22
CA ASN A 12 -10.50 -13.68 -5.04
C ASN A 12 -10.31 -12.16 -5.16
N ASN A 13 -11.29 -11.39 -4.69
CA ASN A 13 -11.15 -9.94 -4.62
C ASN A 13 -10.25 -9.58 -3.43
N VAL A 14 -9.20 -8.82 -3.68
CA VAL A 14 -8.31 -8.28 -2.66
C VAL A 14 -8.47 -6.76 -2.66
N THR A 15 -8.73 -6.19 -1.48
CA THR A 15 -8.74 -4.73 -1.30
C THR A 15 -7.76 -4.35 -0.20
N THR A 16 -6.85 -3.45 -0.50
CA THR A 16 -5.94 -2.85 0.48
C THR A 16 -6.41 -1.45 0.83
N TYR A 17 -6.29 -1.08 2.10
CA TYR A 17 -6.62 0.23 2.62
C TYR A 17 -5.36 0.84 3.22
N THR A 18 -5.04 2.07 2.86
CA THR A 18 -3.81 2.74 3.30
C THR A 18 -4.03 4.24 3.45
N CYS A 19 -3.09 4.91 4.13
CA CYS A 19 -2.94 6.34 4.06
C CYS A 19 -2.22 6.72 2.76
N ALA A 20 -2.96 7.29 1.80
CA ALA A 20 -2.40 7.75 0.54
C ALA A 20 -1.82 9.17 0.66
N PRO A 21 -0.67 9.46 0.02
CA PRO A 21 -0.19 10.83 -0.17
C PRO A 21 -1.09 11.60 -1.12
N ARG A 22 -1.30 12.90 -0.86
CA ARG A 22 -2.06 13.79 -1.76
C ARG A 22 -1.52 13.80 -3.19
N GLN A 23 -0.20 13.68 -3.33
CA GLN A 23 0.46 13.66 -4.63
C GLN A 23 0.09 12.42 -5.46
N VAL A 24 0.01 11.23 -4.85
CA VAL A 24 -0.44 10.00 -5.55
C VAL A 24 -1.85 10.19 -6.08
N CYS A 25 -2.77 10.66 -5.23
CA CYS A 25 -4.16 10.84 -5.60
C CYS A 25 -4.36 11.91 -6.69
N ARG A 26 -3.57 12.99 -6.67
CA ARG A 26 -3.57 14.01 -7.74
C ARG A 26 -3.02 13.48 -9.05
N GLN A 27 -1.91 12.75 -9.05
CA GLN A 27 -1.30 12.17 -10.25
C GLN A 27 -2.23 11.18 -10.96
N LEU A 28 -3.05 10.46 -10.18
CA LEU A 28 -4.01 9.48 -10.68
C LEU A 28 -5.43 10.02 -10.81
N GLU A 29 -5.63 11.32 -10.53
CA GLU A 29 -6.94 12.00 -10.56
C GLU A 29 -8.05 11.27 -9.76
N LEU A 30 -7.70 10.76 -8.58
CA LEU A 30 -8.58 9.99 -7.70
C LEU A 30 -9.30 10.92 -6.71
N TYR A 31 -10.61 11.09 -6.88
CA TYR A 31 -11.44 11.98 -6.05
C TYR A 31 -12.79 11.31 -5.75
N ASP A 32 -12.90 10.64 -4.60
CA ASP A 32 -14.12 9.97 -4.13
C ASP A 32 -14.72 8.94 -5.12
N GLU A 33 -13.97 8.56 -6.15
CA GLU A 33 -14.38 7.66 -7.22
C GLU A 33 -13.32 6.57 -7.47
N TRP A 34 -13.79 5.36 -7.72
CA TRP A 34 -12.94 4.24 -8.12
C TRP A 34 -12.55 4.32 -9.58
N LYS A 35 -11.27 4.52 -9.89
CA LYS A 35 -10.74 4.56 -11.26
C LYS A 35 -9.73 3.45 -11.52
N PRO A 36 -9.64 2.91 -12.75
CA PRO A 36 -8.61 1.95 -13.12
C PRO A 36 -7.22 2.59 -13.11
N LEU A 37 -6.17 1.82 -12.78
CA LEU A 37 -4.79 2.31 -12.92
C LEU A 37 -4.36 2.36 -14.41
N PRO A 38 -3.47 3.29 -14.80
CA PRO A 38 -3.05 3.45 -16.19
C PRO A 38 -2.36 2.21 -16.82
N LEU A 39 -1.60 1.44 -16.04
CA LEU A 39 -0.80 0.30 -16.52
C LEU A 39 -1.36 -1.08 -16.15
N ASP A 40 -2.40 -1.13 -15.30
CA ASP A 40 -3.17 -2.34 -15.01
C ASP A 40 -4.62 -1.92 -14.75
N ARG A 41 -5.48 -2.03 -15.77
CA ARG A 41 -6.86 -1.53 -15.70
C ARG A 41 -7.78 -2.41 -14.86
N GLU A 42 -7.35 -3.61 -14.49
CA GLU A 42 -8.10 -4.47 -13.56
C GLU A 42 -7.88 -4.06 -12.10
N VAL A 43 -6.77 -3.35 -11.81
CA VAL A 43 -6.58 -2.68 -10.53
C VAL A 43 -7.37 -1.39 -10.52
N ARG A 44 -8.26 -1.23 -9.55
CA ARG A 44 -8.96 0.01 -9.27
C ARG A 44 -8.39 0.69 -8.05
N ALA A 45 -8.29 2.01 -8.08
CA ALA A 45 -7.83 2.83 -6.99
C ALA A 45 -8.89 3.87 -6.61
N LEU A 46 -8.90 4.26 -5.34
CA LEU A 46 -9.76 5.31 -4.80
C LEU A 46 -8.95 6.14 -3.82
N CYS A 47 -9.21 7.44 -3.79
CA CYS A 47 -8.75 8.34 -2.77
C CYS A 47 -9.89 9.24 -2.29
N CYS A 48 -9.91 9.55 -0.99
CA CYS A 48 -10.93 10.40 -0.37
C CYS A 48 -10.41 11.06 0.91
N ASP A 49 -11.04 12.17 1.31
CA ASP A 49 -10.70 12.89 2.55
C ASP A 49 -11.90 13.60 3.21
N ASN A 50 -13.12 13.27 2.80
CA ASN A 50 -14.36 13.86 3.30
C ASN A 50 -14.75 13.41 4.72
N PHE A 51 -14.39 12.19 5.14
CA PHE A 51 -14.59 11.70 6.51
C PHE A 51 -13.65 10.50 6.84
N ASN A 52 -13.58 10.12 8.11
CA ASN A 52 -12.76 8.96 8.54
C ASN A 52 -13.23 7.67 7.87
N ASN A 53 -12.29 6.86 7.37
CA ASN A 53 -12.58 5.59 6.69
C ASN A 53 -13.43 5.71 5.41
N CYS A 54 -13.45 6.88 4.77
CA CYS A 54 -14.19 7.10 3.52
C CYS A 54 -13.81 6.17 2.36
N ASN A 55 -12.62 5.54 2.45
CA ASN A 55 -12.10 4.60 1.46
C ASN A 55 -12.66 3.18 1.65
N VAL A 56 -13.29 2.89 2.80
CA VAL A 56 -13.88 1.59 3.12
C VAL A 56 -15.33 1.56 2.63
N ARG A 57 -15.57 0.82 1.54
CA ARG A 57 -16.92 0.61 0.98
C ARG A 57 -17.49 -0.79 1.25
N ASP A 58 -16.68 -1.68 1.79
CA ASP A 58 -17.10 -3.01 2.17
C ASP A 58 -17.81 -2.96 3.54
N PRO A 59 -19.10 -3.30 3.63
CA PRO A 59 -19.86 -3.24 4.88
C PRO A 59 -19.44 -4.30 5.90
N THR A 60 -18.65 -5.31 5.51
CA THR A 60 -18.15 -6.35 6.41
C THR A 60 -16.96 -5.90 7.25
N ILE A 61 -16.30 -4.78 6.86
CA ILE A 61 -15.16 -4.22 7.59
C ILE A 61 -15.65 -3.36 8.75
N ASN A 62 -15.32 -3.76 9.98
CA ASN A 62 -15.62 -2.98 11.16
C ASN A 62 -14.68 -1.77 11.29
N THR A 63 -15.20 -0.59 10.93
CA THR A 63 -14.48 0.69 11.02
C THR A 63 -14.66 1.42 12.36
N THR A 64 -15.46 0.86 13.28
CA THR A 64 -15.74 1.44 14.60
C THR A 64 -14.70 1.07 15.65
N THR A 65 -13.92 0.01 15.40
CA THR A 65 -12.84 -0.40 16.31
C THR A 65 -11.72 0.64 16.24
N PRO A 66 -11.43 1.35 17.35
CA PRO A 66 -10.35 2.33 17.34
C PRO A 66 -9.02 1.60 17.16
N VAL A 67 -8.27 1.97 16.12
CA VAL A 67 -6.86 1.57 16.02
C VAL A 67 -6.15 2.24 17.18
N ARG A 68 -5.52 1.43 18.05
CA ARG A 68 -4.77 1.95 19.20
C ARG A 68 -3.69 2.87 18.68
N ARG A 69 -3.81 4.18 18.94
CA ARG A 69 -2.76 5.15 18.63
C ARG A 69 -1.53 4.75 19.44
N GLN A 70 -0.52 4.26 18.73
CA GLN A 70 0.80 4.08 19.31
C GLN A 70 1.54 5.42 19.23
N PRO A 71 2.46 5.72 20.15
CA PRO A 71 3.36 6.85 19.99
C PRO A 71 4.18 6.65 18.71
N GLU A 72 3.86 7.40 17.67
CA GLU A 72 4.55 7.35 16.38
C GLU A 72 5.54 8.51 16.32
N PHE A 73 6.82 8.19 16.18
CA PHE A 73 7.84 9.19 15.88
C PHE A 73 7.90 9.38 14.36
N PRO A 74 7.98 10.63 13.87
CA PRO A 74 8.04 10.88 12.44
C PRO A 74 9.32 10.25 11.85
N ILE A 75 9.13 9.32 10.92
CA ILE A 75 10.19 8.75 10.08
C ILE A 75 9.99 9.17 8.62
N THR A 76 10.94 8.83 7.75
CA THR A 76 10.86 9.11 6.32
C THR A 76 10.62 7.83 5.54
N CYS A 77 9.54 7.78 4.77
CA CYS A 77 9.14 6.63 3.96
C CYS A 77 8.95 7.02 2.49
N TYR A 78 9.25 6.09 1.59
CA TYR A 78 8.96 6.27 0.17
C TYR A 78 7.49 6.00 -0.10
N SER A 79 6.88 6.70 -1.05
CA SER A 79 5.50 6.43 -1.44
C SER A 79 5.24 6.55 -2.92
N GLY A 80 4.41 5.65 -3.42
CA GLY A 80 4.09 5.52 -4.83
C GLY A 80 3.60 4.13 -5.16
N ILE A 81 3.28 3.94 -6.44
CA ILE A 81 2.71 2.72 -6.97
C ILE A 81 3.47 2.38 -8.26
N GLN A 82 3.89 1.14 -8.37
CA GLN A 82 4.48 0.58 -9.57
C GLN A 82 3.65 -0.57 -10.12
N VAL A 83 3.64 -0.72 -11.44
CA VAL A 83 3.16 -1.92 -12.14
C VAL A 83 4.32 -2.47 -12.96
N ASN A 84 4.72 -3.71 -12.68
CA ASN A 84 5.87 -4.38 -13.33
C ASN A 84 7.17 -3.54 -13.26
N GLY A 85 7.38 -2.84 -12.13
CA GLY A 85 8.53 -1.96 -11.92
C GLY A 85 8.42 -0.56 -12.54
N ASN A 86 7.38 -0.29 -13.34
CA ASN A 86 7.13 1.03 -13.91
C ASN A 86 6.25 1.87 -12.98
N TRP A 87 6.64 3.11 -12.71
CA TRP A 87 5.85 4.03 -11.89
C TRP A 87 4.53 4.40 -12.58
N VAL A 88 3.41 4.09 -11.93
CA VAL A 88 2.10 4.68 -12.29
C VAL A 88 1.84 5.95 -11.49
N SER A 89 2.41 6.03 -10.29
CA SER A 89 2.43 7.24 -9.47
C SER A 89 3.69 7.24 -8.61
N ASN A 90 4.36 8.38 -8.51
CA ASN A 90 5.55 8.53 -7.68
C ASN A 90 5.43 9.80 -6.85
N ALA A 91 5.22 9.64 -5.54
CA ALA A 91 5.20 10.74 -4.59
C ALA A 91 6.57 10.97 -3.93
N GLY A 92 7.51 10.03 -4.07
CA GLY A 92 8.84 10.12 -3.49
C GLY A 92 8.85 9.99 -1.97
N TRP A 93 9.83 10.63 -1.34
CA TRP A 93 10.02 10.61 0.11
C TRP A 93 9.04 11.54 0.82
N GLN A 94 8.42 11.04 1.89
CA GLN A 94 7.55 11.83 2.75
C GLN A 94 7.78 11.51 4.23
N ALA A 95 7.42 12.47 5.09
CA ALA A 95 7.30 12.23 6.51
C ALA A 95 6.14 11.26 6.80
N CYS A 96 6.36 10.32 7.71
CA CYS A 96 5.45 9.26 8.08
C CYS A 96 5.34 9.18 9.59
N ASN A 97 4.13 9.32 10.11
CA ASN A 97 3.81 8.99 11.50
C ASN A 97 3.25 7.57 11.47
N GLY A 98 4.13 6.58 11.62
CA GLY A 98 3.83 5.17 11.39
C GLY A 98 5.08 4.42 10.95
N ASP A 99 4.88 3.30 10.27
CA ASP A 99 5.94 2.48 9.69
C ASP A 99 5.95 2.63 8.16
N CYS A 100 7.13 2.49 7.55
CA CYS A 100 7.23 2.37 6.10
C CYS A 100 6.69 1.01 5.70
N ALA A 101 5.77 0.97 4.75
CA ALA A 101 5.15 -0.24 4.27
C ALA A 101 5.39 -0.44 2.77
N SER A 102 5.55 -1.69 2.37
CA SER A 102 5.47 -2.09 0.97
C SER A 102 4.60 -3.32 0.82
N MET A 103 3.78 -3.36 -0.24
CA MET A 103 3.02 -4.54 -0.62
C MET A 103 3.31 -4.90 -2.08
N ASN A 104 3.49 -6.19 -2.35
CA ASN A 104 3.51 -6.75 -3.70
C ASN A 104 2.25 -7.58 -3.90
N ILE A 105 1.50 -7.28 -4.95
CA ILE A 105 0.27 -7.96 -5.29
C ILE A 105 0.43 -8.49 -6.72
N ASN A 106 0.34 -9.81 -6.87
CA ASN A 106 0.32 -10.47 -8.17
C ASN A 106 -1.11 -10.47 -8.69
N THR A 107 -1.41 -9.50 -9.53
CA THR A 107 -2.71 -9.36 -10.19
C THR A 107 -2.69 -10.15 -11.49
N THR A 108 -3.85 -10.62 -11.93
CA THR A 108 -4.01 -11.21 -13.26
C THR A 108 -4.84 -10.26 -14.10
N SER A 109 -4.27 -9.68 -15.17
CA SER A 109 -4.95 -8.74 -16.07
C SER A 109 -4.90 -9.29 -17.49
N ASN A 110 -6.05 -9.45 -18.17
CA ASN A 110 -6.12 -10.07 -19.50
C ASN A 110 -5.41 -11.45 -19.63
N GLY A 111 -5.41 -12.25 -18.57
CA GLY A 111 -4.72 -13.54 -18.52
C GLY A 111 -3.19 -13.47 -18.38
N GLN A 112 -2.62 -12.27 -18.21
CA GLN A 112 -1.22 -12.07 -17.87
C GLN A 112 -1.07 -11.64 -16.41
N THR A 113 -0.06 -12.16 -15.73
CA THR A 113 0.23 -11.76 -14.34
C THR A 113 1.01 -10.44 -14.33
N HIS A 114 0.50 -9.45 -13.61
CA HIS A 114 1.19 -8.19 -13.33
C HIS A 114 1.58 -8.15 -11.85
N ARG A 115 2.73 -7.53 -11.55
CA ARG A 115 3.17 -7.27 -10.19
C ARG A 115 2.93 -5.80 -9.86
N LEU A 116 1.92 -5.57 -9.03
CA LEU A 116 1.63 -4.27 -8.44
C LEU A 116 2.48 -4.11 -7.17
N SER A 117 3.32 -3.08 -7.11
CA SER A 117 4.06 -2.70 -5.90
C SER A 117 3.47 -1.42 -5.32
N LEU A 118 2.95 -1.46 -4.10
CA LEU A 118 2.54 -0.27 -3.34
C LEU A 118 3.62 0.06 -2.30
N TYR A 119 3.98 1.33 -2.20
CA TYR A 119 4.81 1.90 -1.15
C TYR A 119 4.04 2.98 -0.42
N ALA A 120 3.96 2.89 0.90
CA ALA A 120 3.13 3.79 1.70
C ALA A 120 3.69 3.99 3.13
N CYS A 121 3.06 4.91 3.84
CA CYS A 121 3.15 5.06 5.29
C CYS A 121 1.90 4.42 5.89
N ASP A 122 2.07 3.34 6.66
CA ASP A 122 0.94 2.69 7.34
C ASP A 122 1.08 2.81 8.87
N PRO A 123 -0.05 2.84 9.61
CA PRO A 123 0.00 2.95 11.06
C PRO A 123 0.80 1.81 11.68
N THR A 124 1.63 2.11 12.70
CA THR A 124 2.46 1.09 13.36
C THR A 124 1.62 -0.06 13.93
N ALA A 125 0.39 0.21 14.36
CA ALA A 125 -0.54 -0.81 14.85
C ALA A 125 -0.95 -1.84 13.78
N VAL A 126 -1.03 -1.45 12.50
CA VAL A 126 -1.30 -2.38 11.38
C VAL A 126 -0.11 -3.31 11.18
N CYS A 127 1.09 -2.74 11.11
CA CYS A 127 2.32 -3.50 10.95
C CYS A 127 2.58 -4.47 12.12
N GLN A 128 2.28 -4.06 13.34
CA GLN A 128 2.35 -4.93 14.53
C GLN A 128 1.26 -6.00 14.51
N GLY A 129 0.02 -5.65 14.19
CA GLY A 129 -1.10 -6.60 14.14
C GLY A 129 -0.90 -7.71 13.10
N LEU A 130 -0.15 -7.43 12.03
CA LEU A 130 0.23 -8.39 11.01
C LEU A 130 1.59 -9.07 11.27
N ASN A 131 2.24 -8.79 12.40
CA ASN A 131 3.58 -9.29 12.74
C ASN A 131 4.65 -8.99 11.66
N MET A 132 4.56 -7.83 11.01
CA MET A 132 5.46 -7.42 9.93
C MET A 132 6.46 -6.33 10.33
N THR A 133 6.52 -5.92 11.60
CA THR A 133 7.51 -4.90 12.02
C THR A 133 8.94 -5.37 11.77
N ASN A 134 9.66 -4.66 10.90
CA ASN A 134 11.01 -4.96 10.46
C ASN A 134 11.17 -6.35 9.80
N THR A 135 10.09 -6.87 9.25
CA THR A 135 10.08 -8.14 8.52
C THR A 135 9.05 -8.06 7.38
N CYS A 136 8.88 -9.16 6.66
CA CYS A 136 7.86 -9.32 5.65
C CYS A 136 7.07 -10.60 5.93
N ALA A 137 5.85 -10.66 5.39
CA ALA A 137 5.02 -11.84 5.44
C ALA A 137 4.23 -11.99 4.14
N THR A 138 3.93 -13.24 3.77
CA THR A 138 2.89 -13.54 2.79
C THR A 138 1.56 -13.49 3.53
N LEU A 139 0.71 -12.53 3.16
CA LEU A 139 -0.60 -12.34 3.78
C LEU A 139 -1.60 -13.34 3.22
N GLU A 140 -1.55 -13.54 1.90
CA GLU A 140 -2.32 -14.54 1.15
C GLU A 140 -1.52 -14.96 -0.10
N PRO A 141 -1.83 -16.09 -0.76
CA PRO A 141 -1.16 -16.49 -1.98
C PRO A 141 -1.24 -15.39 -3.07
N GLY A 142 -0.08 -14.81 -3.42
CA GLY A 142 0.03 -13.71 -4.37
C GLY A 142 -0.04 -12.30 -3.77
N VAL A 143 -0.05 -12.18 -2.43
CA VAL A 143 -0.01 -10.92 -1.69
C VAL A 143 1.07 -11.00 -0.61
N ASP A 144 2.14 -10.23 -0.81
CA ASP A 144 3.24 -10.11 0.16
C ASP A 144 3.29 -8.68 0.72
N GLY A 145 3.59 -8.55 2.00
CA GLY A 145 3.73 -7.28 2.69
C GLY A 145 5.03 -7.20 3.49
N CYS A 146 5.55 -5.99 3.66
CA CYS A 146 6.68 -5.69 4.55
C CYS A 146 6.41 -4.40 5.30
N CYS A 147 6.82 -4.33 6.56
CA CYS A 147 6.86 -3.06 7.31
C CYS A 147 8.22 -2.82 7.95
N CYS A 148 8.55 -1.56 8.20
CA CYS A 148 9.76 -1.20 8.93
C CYS A 148 9.69 0.17 9.58
N ASN A 149 10.39 0.33 10.71
CA ASN A 149 10.21 1.46 11.61
C ASN A 149 11.42 2.42 11.67
N THR A 150 12.26 2.44 10.64
CA THR A 150 13.44 3.33 10.55
C THR A 150 13.44 4.15 9.26
N ASN A 151 14.17 5.27 9.24
CA ASN A 151 14.22 6.15 8.07
C ASN A 151 14.71 5.41 6.81
N GLY A 152 13.91 5.46 5.75
CA GLY A 152 14.29 4.92 4.43
C GLY A 152 14.65 3.45 4.45
N CYS A 153 14.00 2.67 5.33
CA CYS A 153 14.24 1.23 5.43
C CYS A 153 13.74 0.45 4.21
N ILE A 154 12.73 0.97 3.52
CA ILE A 154 12.31 0.55 2.17
C ILE A 154 12.61 1.69 1.20
N ASP A 155 13.44 1.41 0.18
CA ASP A 155 13.87 2.39 -0.83
C ASP A 155 13.83 1.74 -2.24
N PRO A 156 12.74 1.95 -3.00
CA PRO A 156 12.62 1.45 -4.37
C PRO A 156 13.45 2.24 -5.40
N SER A 157 14.13 3.32 -4.99
CA SER A 157 14.97 4.13 -5.89
C SER A 157 16.41 3.62 -6.01
N LYS A 158 16.81 2.65 -5.17
CA LYS A 158 18.14 2.02 -5.23
C LYS A 158 18.18 0.90 -6.26
N ASN A 159 19.39 0.57 -6.70
CA ASN A 159 19.66 -0.60 -7.54
C ASN A 159 20.76 -1.47 -6.89
N PRO A 160 20.43 -2.65 -6.33
CA PRO A 160 19.09 -3.21 -6.20
C PRO A 160 18.22 -2.39 -5.23
N ALA A 161 16.89 -2.48 -5.38
CA ALA A 161 15.96 -1.83 -4.47
C ALA A 161 16.22 -2.28 -3.02
N LYS A 162 16.25 -1.33 -2.09
CA LYS A 162 16.36 -1.67 -0.66
C LYS A 162 14.99 -2.14 -0.21
N VAL A 163 14.87 -3.42 0.04
CA VAL A 163 13.67 -4.05 0.60
C VAL A 163 14.04 -4.70 1.92
N ILE A 164 13.06 -4.84 2.81
CA ILE A 164 13.22 -5.78 3.91
C ILE A 164 13.23 -7.18 3.29
N SER A 165 14.29 -7.93 3.55
CA SER A 165 14.44 -9.27 3.01
C SER A 165 13.53 -10.23 3.79
N ALA A 166 12.48 -10.75 3.17
CA ALA A 166 11.75 -11.93 3.69
C ALA A 166 12.51 -13.25 3.43
N PHE A 167 13.54 -13.23 2.58
CA PHE A 167 14.07 -14.43 1.91
C PHE A 167 15.60 -14.50 1.99
N ARG A 168 16.16 -14.59 3.19
CA ARG A 168 17.43 -15.32 3.38
C ARG A 168 17.20 -16.45 4.38
N GLN A 169 16.71 -17.56 3.86
CA GLN A 169 17.08 -18.91 4.32
C GLN A 169 17.69 -19.62 3.10
#